data_AF-A0A2H6FRX2-F1
#
_entry.id   AF-A0A2H6FRX2-F1
#
_cell.length_a   1.000
_cell.length_b   1.000
_cell.length_c   1.000
_cell.angle_alpha   90.00
_cell.angle_beta   90.00
_cell.angle_gamma   90.00
#
_symmetry.space_group_name_H-M   'P 1'
#
loop_
_entity.id
_entity.type
_entity.pdbx_description
1 polymer ?
#
loop_
_entity_poly.entity_id
_entity_poly.type
_entity_poly.pdbx_seq_one_letter_code
_entity_poly.pdbx_strand_id
1 'polypeptide(L)'
;MRKTDLICMWCGKETTGIKKEDGVEHIFPEAIGGIDTLPIGDVCKECNNELSKIDKALKIGSLAMMHAYQTDTRIKGKKTSDIERRQRRLKEKTHIEGISGAQIKRNPQGHWTEIRNGSFLRNTDSFSRALHKCIANVICYHEGSKFVRKNCKELLEFVKNGGDVRPWSCAVSYPYILNRALSVIPHAMKLLTIKNKNNEIVALIVCFVHTSGIWLAGSQPFLLSKQKIEMLSDALVNNTPEVKRVEKKYDTKITDLFGETSIVGIKNFIGKLNFIWIIKEIEGTKNPDDSFYLLAKCKLCNQTNPTGIIISKKTVFKGDNSNRISYEKNSWNSYSKGDLIKDGVNIEKLDSGHISKYIKTQGISIPIKNDVKKMDFKRKRFNCINCGELNIFNAGDCFL
;
A
#
# COMPACT_ATOMS: atom_id res chain seq x y z
N MET A 1 16.78 -18.96 21.41
CA MET A 1 16.23 -19.03 20.03
C MET A 1 15.15 -20.11 20.01
N ARG A 2 14.00 -19.87 19.35
CA ARG A 2 12.94 -20.88 19.16
C ARG A 2 13.51 -22.07 18.37
N LYS A 3 13.17 -23.31 18.75
CA LYS A 3 13.53 -24.51 17.99
C LYS A 3 12.68 -24.59 16.72
N THR A 4 13.33 -24.72 15.57
CA THR A 4 12.65 -24.94 14.27
C THR A 4 12.07 -26.35 14.21
N ASP A 5 10.99 -26.54 13.44
CA ASP A 5 10.44 -27.86 13.12
C ASP A 5 11.05 -28.46 11.85
N LEU A 6 12.06 -27.79 11.28
CA LEU A 6 12.75 -28.18 10.06
C LEU A 6 11.83 -28.34 8.84
N ILE A 7 10.72 -27.60 8.80
CA ILE A 7 9.82 -27.57 7.64
C ILE A 7 9.67 -26.12 7.18
N CYS A 8 9.94 -25.87 5.90
CA CYS A 8 9.83 -24.56 5.29
C CYS A 8 8.40 -24.00 5.43
N MET A 9 8.24 -22.80 5.98
CA MET A 9 6.93 -22.15 6.15
C MET A 9 6.21 -21.88 4.81
N TRP A 10 6.96 -21.70 3.72
CA TRP A 10 6.41 -21.29 2.43
C TRP A 10 5.90 -22.45 1.57
N CYS A 11 6.68 -23.52 1.48
CA CYS A 11 6.40 -24.66 0.60
C CYS A 11 6.08 -25.96 1.36
N GLY A 12 6.32 -26.02 2.67
CA GLY A 12 6.06 -27.23 3.46
C GLY A 12 7.05 -28.37 3.23
N LYS A 13 8.11 -28.17 2.44
CA LYS A 13 9.21 -29.15 2.28
C LYS A 13 10.08 -29.18 3.54
N GLU A 14 10.65 -30.34 3.83
CA GLU A 14 11.68 -30.50 4.85
C GLU A 14 12.92 -29.65 4.54
N THR A 15 13.63 -29.28 5.59
CA THR A 15 14.86 -28.47 5.58
C THR A 15 15.88 -29.15 6.49
N THR A 16 17.15 -28.78 6.37
CA THR A 16 18.23 -29.52 7.05
C THR A 16 18.68 -28.86 8.35
N GLY A 17 18.29 -27.61 8.59
CA GLY A 17 18.79 -26.79 9.71
C GLY A 17 20.23 -26.31 9.49
N ILE A 18 20.82 -26.59 8.32
CA ILE A 18 22.21 -26.27 7.99
C ILE A 18 22.25 -25.01 7.13
N LYS A 19 22.92 -23.97 7.62
CA LYS A 19 22.99 -22.64 6.97
C LYS A 19 23.42 -22.65 5.49
N LYS A 20 24.22 -23.62 5.06
CA LYS A 20 24.71 -23.72 3.67
C LYS A 20 23.64 -24.24 2.71
N GLU A 21 22.74 -25.06 3.22
CA GLU A 21 21.71 -25.78 2.48
C GLU A 21 20.37 -25.03 2.54
N ASP A 22 20.06 -24.43 3.69
CA ASP A 22 18.87 -23.63 3.91
C ASP A 22 19.09 -22.12 3.70
N GLY A 23 17.97 -21.40 3.54
CA GLY A 23 17.99 -19.96 3.39
C GLY A 23 18.10 -19.25 4.73
N VAL A 24 18.93 -18.21 4.81
CA VAL A 24 18.87 -17.23 5.92
C VAL A 24 17.86 -16.15 5.53
N GLU A 25 16.60 -16.36 5.93
CA GLU A 25 15.52 -15.42 5.66
C GLU A 25 15.51 -14.31 6.71
N HIS A 26 15.48 -13.06 6.28
CA HIS A 26 15.33 -11.93 7.19
C HIS A 26 13.87 -11.71 7.56
N ILE A 27 13.59 -11.31 8.80
CA ILE A 27 12.22 -10.95 9.21
C ILE A 27 11.73 -9.75 8.37
N PHE A 28 12.56 -8.71 8.34
CA PHE A 28 12.44 -7.57 7.44
C PHE A 28 13.64 -7.56 6.51
N PRO A 29 13.47 -7.33 5.20
CA PRO A 29 14.60 -7.36 4.27
C PRO A 29 15.67 -6.29 4.59
N GLU A 30 16.93 -6.61 4.33
CA GLU A 30 18.06 -5.66 4.46
C GLU A 30 17.85 -4.39 3.61
N ALA A 31 17.06 -4.47 2.54
CA ALA A 31 16.71 -3.35 1.66
C ALA A 31 15.97 -2.22 2.40
N ILE A 32 15.30 -2.53 3.51
CA ILE A 32 14.66 -1.56 4.41
C ILE A 32 15.34 -1.51 5.80
N GLY A 33 16.58 -2.03 5.90
CA GLY A 33 17.39 -1.95 7.12
C GLY A 33 17.15 -3.04 8.15
N GLY A 34 16.44 -4.13 7.80
CA GLY A 34 16.30 -5.28 8.69
C GLY A 34 17.62 -6.02 8.90
N ILE A 35 17.81 -6.50 10.12
CA ILE A 35 19.02 -7.23 10.56
C ILE A 35 18.69 -8.58 11.21
N ASP A 36 17.48 -8.73 11.72
CA ASP A 36 17.03 -9.96 12.38
C ASP A 36 16.57 -10.98 11.34
N THR A 37 16.89 -12.24 11.59
CA THR A 37 16.58 -13.37 10.72
C THR A 37 15.70 -14.39 11.42
N LEU A 38 14.94 -15.14 10.64
CA LEU A 38 14.29 -16.36 11.11
C LEU A 38 15.34 -17.41 11.51
N PRO A 39 15.00 -18.32 12.45
CA PRO A 39 15.76 -19.54 12.66
C PRO A 39 16.06 -20.29 11.36
N ILE A 40 17.29 -20.79 11.22
CA ILE A 40 17.67 -21.64 10.07
C ILE A 40 16.77 -22.89 10.07
N GLY A 41 16.28 -23.28 8.90
CA GLY A 41 15.31 -24.37 8.73
C GLY A 41 13.84 -23.91 8.63
N ASP A 42 13.52 -22.68 9.04
CA ASP A 42 12.15 -22.17 8.85
C ASP A 42 11.83 -21.84 7.37
N VAL A 43 12.87 -21.63 6.55
CA VAL A 43 12.74 -21.29 5.13
C VAL A 43 13.82 -22.02 4.32
N CYS A 44 13.39 -22.81 3.34
CA CYS A 44 14.32 -23.45 2.41
C CYS A 44 14.95 -22.41 1.47
N LYS A 45 16.13 -22.73 0.93
CA LYS A 45 16.90 -21.85 0.05
C LYS A 45 16.17 -21.46 -1.23
N GLU A 46 15.39 -22.38 -1.80
CA GLU A 46 14.56 -22.14 -2.98
C GLU A 46 13.55 -21.01 -2.73
N CYS A 47 12.75 -21.12 -1.67
CA CYS A 47 11.75 -20.11 -1.33
C CYS A 47 12.37 -18.76 -0.95
N ASN A 48 13.49 -18.74 -0.21
CA ASN A 48 14.20 -17.51 0.10
C ASN A 48 14.66 -16.80 -1.19
N ASN A 49 15.30 -17.52 -2.11
CA ASN A 49 15.76 -16.96 -3.38
C ASN A 49 14.60 -16.39 -4.21
N GLU A 50 13.51 -17.14 -4.37
CA GLU A 50 12.35 -16.68 -5.14
C GLU A 50 11.66 -15.47 -4.50
N LEU A 51 11.39 -15.52 -3.20
CA LEU A 51 10.71 -14.45 -2.48
C LEU A 51 11.61 -13.25 -2.22
N SER A 52 12.94 -13.35 -2.36
CA SER A 52 13.82 -12.18 -2.31
C SER A 52 13.59 -11.21 -3.48
N LYS A 53 13.01 -11.69 -4.59
CA LYS A 53 12.71 -10.88 -5.78
C LYS A 53 11.65 -9.82 -5.51
N ILE A 54 10.69 -10.11 -4.63
CA ILE A 54 9.62 -9.16 -4.28
C ILE A 54 10.05 -8.12 -3.23
N ASP A 55 11.12 -8.35 -2.47
CA ASP A 55 11.61 -7.42 -1.43
C ASP A 55 11.98 -6.04 -1.98
N LYS A 56 12.40 -5.98 -3.27
CA LYS A 56 12.71 -4.71 -3.94
C LYS A 56 11.50 -3.77 -3.91
N ALA A 57 10.28 -4.29 -3.97
CA ALA A 57 9.07 -3.50 -3.97
C ALA A 57 8.90 -2.68 -2.69
N LEU A 58 9.39 -3.14 -1.53
CA LEU A 58 9.37 -2.34 -0.29
C LEU A 58 10.19 -1.06 -0.42
N LYS A 59 11.31 -1.10 -1.16
CA LYS A 59 12.19 0.06 -1.34
C LYS A 59 11.62 1.09 -2.30
N ILE A 60 10.93 0.66 -3.36
CA ILE A 60 10.56 1.52 -4.50
C ILE A 60 9.04 1.72 -4.67
N GLY A 61 8.23 0.99 -3.91
CA GLY A 61 6.76 0.97 -4.04
C GLY A 61 6.03 1.92 -3.11
N SER A 62 6.74 2.66 -2.24
CA SER A 62 6.18 3.68 -1.34
C SER A 62 7.16 4.84 -1.20
N LEU A 63 6.68 6.08 -1.39
CA LEU A 63 7.49 7.29 -1.22
C LEU A 63 8.11 7.40 0.17
N ALA A 64 7.37 7.00 1.22
CA ALA A 64 7.87 7.02 2.58
C ALA A 64 9.06 6.08 2.77
N MET A 65 9.03 4.89 2.14
CA MET A 65 10.14 3.94 2.17
C MET A 65 11.32 4.40 1.33
N MET A 66 11.08 5.00 0.17
CA MET A 66 12.12 5.61 -0.67
C MET A 66 12.82 6.74 0.09
N HIS A 67 12.05 7.61 0.73
CA HIS A 67 12.56 8.70 1.57
C HIS A 67 13.37 8.15 2.76
N ALA A 68 12.86 7.14 3.46
CA ALA A 68 13.58 6.47 4.55
C ALA A 68 14.90 5.87 4.05
N TYR A 69 14.92 5.24 2.87
CA TYR A 69 16.16 4.72 2.29
C TYR A 69 17.20 5.82 2.04
N GLN A 70 16.79 7.03 1.64
CA GLN A 70 17.71 8.15 1.39
C GLN A 70 18.15 8.86 2.68
N THR A 71 17.32 8.87 3.72
CA THR A 71 17.57 9.59 4.97
C THR A 71 18.23 8.75 6.04
N ASP A 72 17.94 7.45 6.09
CA ASP A 72 18.50 6.56 7.08
C ASP A 72 19.85 5.99 6.62
N THR A 73 20.92 6.42 7.28
CA THR A 73 22.29 5.97 7.00
C THR A 73 22.53 4.51 7.41
N ARG A 74 21.65 3.92 8.23
CA ARG A 74 21.73 2.51 8.62
C ARG A 74 21.15 1.58 7.56
N ILE A 75 20.29 2.09 6.67
CA ILE A 75 19.79 1.32 5.52
C ILE A 75 20.89 1.29 4.44
N LYS A 76 21.75 0.27 4.50
CA LYS A 76 22.90 0.09 3.58
C LYS A 76 22.63 -0.96 2.49
N GLY A 77 21.66 -1.84 2.72
CA GLY A 77 21.40 -3.02 1.89
C GLY A 77 22.53 -4.05 1.90
N LYS A 78 22.31 -5.19 1.23
CA LYS A 78 23.23 -6.34 1.18
C LYS A 78 24.67 -5.99 0.81
N LYS A 79 25.66 -6.27 1.65
CA LYS A 79 27.08 -6.09 1.27
C LYS A 79 27.38 -6.83 -0.04
N THR A 80 28.08 -6.16 -0.95
CA THR A 80 28.37 -6.69 -2.30
C THR A 80 29.77 -6.25 -2.71
N SER A 81 30.52 -7.12 -3.40
CA SER A 81 31.82 -6.79 -4.03
C SER A 81 31.64 -6.10 -5.37
N ASP A 82 30.53 -6.39 -6.06
CA ASP A 82 30.12 -5.80 -7.33
C ASP A 82 30.10 -4.24 -7.29
N ILE A 83 30.94 -3.64 -8.12
CA ILE A 83 31.16 -2.19 -8.24
C ILE A 83 29.92 -1.50 -8.81
N GLU A 84 29.29 -2.04 -9.86
CA GLU A 84 28.10 -1.45 -10.48
C GLU A 84 26.96 -1.40 -9.48
N ARG A 85 26.78 -2.47 -8.70
CA ARG A 85 25.77 -2.52 -7.65
C ARG A 85 26.02 -1.49 -6.54
N ARG A 86 27.28 -1.21 -6.20
CA ARG A 86 27.65 -0.15 -5.24
C ARG A 86 27.35 1.23 -5.82
N GLN A 87 27.77 1.51 -7.05
CA GLN A 87 27.51 2.78 -7.74
C GLN A 87 26.00 3.05 -7.86
N ARG A 88 25.22 2.04 -8.27
CA ARG A 88 23.76 2.15 -8.30
C ARG A 88 23.17 2.56 -6.96
N ARG A 89 23.63 1.96 -5.85
CA ARG A 89 23.12 2.29 -4.51
C ARG A 89 23.51 3.68 -4.05
N LEU A 90 24.71 4.14 -4.39
CA LEU A 90 25.15 5.50 -4.13
C LEU A 90 24.25 6.49 -4.90
N LYS A 91 23.94 6.20 -6.17
CA LYS A 91 22.97 6.97 -6.96
C LYS A 91 21.58 6.94 -6.32
N GLU A 92 21.12 5.78 -5.82
CA GLU A 92 19.82 5.67 -5.13
C GLU A 92 19.73 6.51 -3.85
N LYS A 93 20.85 6.87 -3.20
CA LYS A 93 20.83 7.77 -2.04
C LYS A 93 20.46 9.22 -2.40
N THR A 94 20.65 9.63 -3.65
CA THR A 94 20.26 10.95 -4.15
C THR A 94 19.07 10.89 -5.09
N HIS A 95 18.84 9.79 -5.80
CA HIS A 95 17.72 9.66 -6.73
C HIS A 95 17.18 8.24 -6.84
N ILE A 96 15.89 8.06 -6.55
CA ILE A 96 15.19 6.79 -6.77
C ILE A 96 14.01 7.03 -7.72
N GLU A 97 13.92 6.18 -8.73
CA GLU A 97 12.73 6.00 -9.54
C GLU A 97 11.92 4.85 -8.96
N GLY A 98 10.72 5.18 -8.51
CA GLY A 98 9.72 4.27 -7.99
C GLY A 98 8.90 3.63 -9.10
N ILE A 99 7.88 2.89 -8.70
CA ILE A 99 6.90 2.32 -9.62
C ILE A 99 5.96 3.43 -10.11
N SER A 100 5.34 3.25 -11.27
CA SER A 100 4.37 4.20 -11.86
C SER A 100 4.94 5.60 -12.14
N GLY A 101 6.26 5.72 -12.28
CA GLY A 101 6.94 6.99 -12.57
C GLY A 101 7.11 7.91 -11.36
N ALA A 102 6.81 7.45 -10.15
CA ALA A 102 7.11 8.19 -8.93
C ALA A 102 8.62 8.42 -8.79
N GLN A 103 9.04 9.61 -8.39
CA GLN A 103 10.45 9.94 -8.24
C GLN A 103 10.69 10.67 -6.93
N ILE A 104 11.79 10.34 -6.27
CA ILE A 104 12.35 11.14 -5.19
C ILE A 104 13.77 11.54 -5.54
N LYS A 105 14.07 12.82 -5.37
CA LYS A 105 15.39 13.41 -5.57
C LYS A 105 15.79 14.14 -4.31
N ARG A 106 16.97 13.82 -3.79
CA ARG A 106 17.57 14.47 -2.64
C ARG A 106 18.91 15.04 -3.06
N ASN A 107 19.16 16.29 -2.70
CA ASN A 107 20.48 16.86 -2.98
C ASN A 107 21.58 16.12 -2.20
N PRO A 108 22.83 16.12 -2.71
CA PRO A 108 23.95 15.45 -2.03
C PRO A 108 24.18 15.94 -0.59
N GLN A 109 23.88 17.21 -0.31
CA GLN A 109 24.00 17.82 1.02
C GLN A 109 22.84 17.45 1.96
N GLY A 110 21.76 16.86 1.43
CA GLY A 110 20.62 16.36 2.20
C GLY A 110 19.66 17.42 2.74
N HIS A 111 19.79 18.67 2.30
CA HIS A 111 18.99 19.82 2.75
C HIS A 111 17.57 19.86 2.16
N TRP A 112 17.35 19.28 0.98
CA TRP A 112 16.02 19.28 0.37
C TRP A 112 15.73 17.95 -0.32
N THR A 113 14.43 17.63 -0.37
CA THR A 113 13.90 16.48 -1.09
C THR A 113 12.78 16.94 -2.02
N GLU A 114 12.92 16.64 -3.30
CA GLU A 114 11.93 16.86 -4.33
C GLU A 114 11.21 15.54 -4.61
N ILE A 115 9.88 15.60 -4.70
CA ILE A 115 9.01 14.48 -5.02
C ILE A 115 8.25 14.80 -6.29
N ARG A 116 8.24 13.88 -7.26
CA ARG A 116 7.47 14.01 -8.50
C ARG A 116 6.61 12.78 -8.72
N ASN A 117 5.42 12.99 -9.27
CA ASN A 117 4.51 11.94 -9.76
C ASN A 117 4.29 10.78 -8.77
N GLY A 118 4.26 11.07 -7.46
CA GLY A 118 4.12 10.05 -6.43
C GLY A 118 3.12 10.47 -5.36
N SER A 119 2.63 9.49 -4.61
CA SER A 119 1.73 9.71 -3.49
C SER A 119 2.25 8.94 -2.28
N PHE A 120 2.17 9.56 -1.10
CA PHE A 120 2.41 8.84 0.15
C PHE A 120 1.28 7.84 0.42
N LEU A 121 0.08 8.09 -0.09
CA LEU A 121 -1.10 7.30 0.22
C LEU A 121 -1.27 6.06 -0.64
N ARG A 122 -0.61 6.01 -1.81
CA ARG A 122 -0.85 4.98 -2.81
C ARG A 122 0.33 4.05 -2.89
N ASN A 123 0.06 2.76 -2.86
CA ASN A 123 1.06 1.72 -3.04
C ASN A 123 0.59 0.71 -4.10
N THR A 124 1.57 0.02 -4.69
CA THR A 124 1.35 -0.99 -5.72
C THR A 124 1.08 -2.37 -5.14
N ASP A 125 0.54 -3.26 -5.95
CA ASP A 125 0.30 -4.67 -5.58
C ASP A 125 1.58 -5.36 -5.11
N SER A 126 2.69 -5.10 -5.81
CA SER A 126 4.01 -5.63 -5.45
C SER A 126 4.47 -5.15 -4.06
N PHE A 127 4.18 -3.89 -3.71
CA PHE A 127 4.48 -3.36 -2.38
C PHE A 127 3.65 -4.07 -1.32
N SER A 128 2.34 -4.23 -1.55
CA SER A 128 1.46 -4.93 -0.63
C SER A 128 1.93 -6.37 -0.40
N ARG A 129 2.27 -7.11 -1.46
CA ARG A 129 2.80 -8.48 -1.35
C ARG A 129 4.10 -8.53 -0.54
N ALA A 130 5.03 -7.61 -0.77
CA ALA A 130 6.31 -7.59 -0.05
C ALA A 130 6.15 -7.17 1.42
N LEU A 131 5.19 -6.30 1.73
CA LEU A 131 4.81 -5.95 3.10
C LEU A 131 4.21 -7.17 3.82
N HIS A 132 3.31 -7.89 3.16
CA HIS A 132 2.67 -9.09 3.69
C HIS A 132 3.64 -10.28 3.84
N LYS A 133 4.70 -10.34 3.02
CA LYS A 133 5.84 -11.24 3.27
C LYS A 133 6.50 -10.96 4.62
N CYS A 134 6.77 -9.68 4.94
CA CYS A 134 7.31 -9.30 6.24
C CYS A 134 6.37 -9.70 7.37
N ILE A 135 5.05 -9.55 7.18
CA ILE A 135 4.04 -9.96 8.18
C ILE A 135 4.12 -11.47 8.43
N ALA A 136 4.18 -12.29 7.38
CA ALA A 136 4.32 -13.74 7.51
C ALA A 136 5.62 -14.11 8.26
N ASN A 137 6.73 -13.42 7.97
CA ASN A 137 7.99 -13.65 8.66
C ASN A 137 7.92 -13.23 10.14
N VAL A 138 7.29 -12.10 10.47
CA VAL A 138 7.08 -11.69 11.88
C VAL A 138 6.26 -12.75 12.63
N ILE A 139 5.17 -13.24 12.04
CA ILE A 139 4.35 -14.29 12.66
C ILE A 139 5.18 -15.57 12.82
N CYS A 140 5.98 -15.96 11.82
CA CYS A 140 6.87 -17.11 11.93
C CYS A 140 7.92 -16.97 13.04
N TYR A 141 8.45 -15.76 13.23
CA TYR A 141 9.41 -15.49 14.29
C TYR A 141 8.81 -15.72 15.69
N HIS A 142 7.57 -15.27 15.90
CA HIS A 142 6.90 -15.38 17.20
C HIS A 142 6.21 -16.73 17.44
N GLU A 143 5.45 -17.23 16.46
CA GLU A 143 4.56 -18.40 16.61
C GLU A 143 5.13 -19.67 15.96
N GLY A 144 6.12 -19.51 15.07
CA GLY A 144 6.78 -20.60 14.36
C GLY A 144 6.18 -20.99 13.02
N SER A 145 7.02 -21.64 12.22
CA SER A 145 6.72 -22.14 10.87
C SER A 145 5.48 -23.03 10.82
N LYS A 146 5.32 -23.97 11.76
CA LYS A 146 4.14 -24.83 11.91
C LYS A 146 2.85 -24.03 12.05
N PHE A 147 2.86 -22.99 12.90
CA PHE A 147 1.71 -22.14 13.11
C PHE A 147 1.33 -21.40 11.82
N VAL A 148 2.32 -20.80 11.14
CA VAL A 148 2.09 -20.06 9.90
C VAL A 148 1.48 -20.96 8.82
N ARG A 149 2.02 -22.17 8.62
CA ARG A 149 1.46 -23.12 7.65
C ARG A 149 0.03 -23.55 7.98
N LYS A 150 -0.30 -23.68 9.27
CA LYS A 150 -1.64 -24.08 9.71
C LYS A 150 -2.65 -22.95 9.55
N ASN A 151 -2.31 -21.74 10.00
CA ASN A 151 -3.26 -20.66 10.25
C ASN A 151 -3.19 -19.50 9.25
N CYS A 152 -2.13 -19.39 8.45
CA CYS A 152 -1.88 -18.27 7.53
C CYS A 152 -1.83 -18.72 6.06
N LYS A 153 -2.55 -19.78 5.67
CA LYS A 153 -2.48 -20.34 4.30
C LYS A 153 -2.79 -19.33 3.21
N GLU A 154 -3.85 -18.54 3.37
CA GLU A 154 -4.23 -17.51 2.39
C GLU A 154 -3.17 -16.42 2.27
N LEU A 155 -2.53 -16.02 3.38
CA LEU A 155 -1.42 -15.07 3.37
C LEU A 155 -0.21 -15.62 2.62
N LEU A 156 0.16 -16.88 2.89
CA LEU A 156 1.26 -17.54 2.20
C LEU A 156 0.98 -17.62 0.69
N GLU A 157 -0.26 -17.95 0.32
CA GLU A 157 -0.68 -18.05 -1.07
C GLU A 157 -0.64 -16.69 -1.78
N PHE A 158 -1.18 -15.64 -1.15
CA PHE A 158 -1.11 -14.27 -1.66
C PHE A 158 0.34 -13.80 -1.88
N VAL A 159 1.24 -14.09 -0.93
CA VAL A 159 2.64 -13.69 -1.04
C VAL A 159 3.33 -14.45 -2.17
N LYS A 160 3.17 -15.78 -2.25
CA LYS A 160 3.82 -16.62 -3.27
C LYS A 160 3.29 -16.33 -4.66
N ASN A 161 1.97 -16.41 -4.83
CA ASN A 161 1.33 -16.48 -6.14
C ASN A 161 0.70 -15.14 -6.55
N GLY A 162 0.56 -14.19 -5.62
CA GLY A 162 -0.16 -12.95 -5.88
C GLY A 162 -1.66 -13.18 -5.84
N GLY A 163 -2.39 -12.55 -6.75
CA GLY A 163 -3.84 -12.58 -6.80
C GLY A 163 -4.46 -11.24 -6.43
N ASP A 164 -5.71 -11.27 -6.00
CA ASP A 164 -6.45 -10.06 -5.68
C ASP A 164 -5.86 -9.34 -4.45
N VAL A 165 -5.32 -8.13 -4.66
CA VAL A 165 -4.78 -7.29 -3.60
C VAL A 165 -5.87 -6.58 -2.79
N ARG A 166 -7.10 -6.44 -3.32
CA ARG A 166 -8.20 -5.66 -2.74
C ARG A 166 -8.54 -6.01 -1.29
N PRO A 167 -8.49 -7.26 -0.82
CA PRO A 167 -8.74 -7.53 0.58
C PRO A 167 -7.50 -7.37 1.49
N TRP A 168 -6.29 -7.30 0.94
CA TRP A 168 -5.04 -7.22 1.70
C TRP A 168 -4.70 -5.78 2.08
N SER A 169 -5.41 -5.28 3.08
CA SER A 169 -5.32 -3.93 3.60
C SER A 169 -4.07 -3.66 4.43
N CYS A 170 -3.53 -2.44 4.34
CA CYS A 170 -2.55 -1.94 5.29
C CYS A 170 -2.87 -0.50 5.72
N ALA A 171 -2.44 -0.15 6.92
CA ALA A 171 -2.52 1.20 7.45
C ALA A 171 -1.15 1.64 7.96
N VAL A 172 -0.93 2.95 8.00
CA VAL A 172 0.35 3.53 8.41
C VAL A 172 0.15 4.81 9.19
N SER A 173 1.01 5.05 10.17
CA SER A 173 1.20 6.34 10.82
C SER A 173 2.57 6.87 10.42
N TYR A 174 2.59 7.98 9.67
CA TYR A 174 3.83 8.55 9.13
C TYR A 174 4.60 9.34 10.19
N PRO A 175 5.93 9.34 10.14
CA PRO A 175 6.74 10.16 11.02
C PRO A 175 6.57 11.64 10.64
N TYR A 176 6.84 12.56 11.57
CA TYR A 176 6.94 13.98 11.26
C TYR A 176 8.23 14.27 10.46
N ILE A 177 8.18 13.99 9.16
CA ILE A 177 9.33 13.95 8.23
C ILE A 177 10.12 15.26 8.21
N LEU A 178 9.44 16.40 8.42
CA LEU A 178 10.04 17.74 8.31
C LEU A 178 10.69 18.22 9.61
N ASN A 179 10.40 17.56 10.75
CA ASN A 179 10.80 18.06 12.07
C ASN A 179 12.00 17.33 12.67
N ARG A 180 12.29 16.08 12.26
CA ARG A 180 13.38 15.30 12.86
C ARG A 180 13.87 14.14 12.00
N ALA A 181 15.18 13.90 12.03
CA ALA A 181 15.77 12.69 11.47
C ALA A 181 15.42 11.46 12.34
N LEU A 182 14.32 10.79 12.01
CA LEU A 182 13.97 9.50 12.60
C LEU A 182 14.83 8.40 11.97
N SER A 183 15.27 7.45 12.78
CA SER A 183 16.12 6.35 12.34
C SER A 183 15.89 5.13 13.24
N VAL A 184 14.99 4.23 12.82
CA VAL A 184 14.61 3.03 13.58
C VAL A 184 14.94 1.76 12.78
N ILE A 185 15.53 0.74 13.42
CA ILE A 185 15.71 -0.58 12.78
C ILE A 185 14.32 -1.22 12.75
N PRO A 186 13.85 -1.74 11.60
CA PRO A 186 12.51 -2.29 11.52
C PRO A 186 12.34 -3.47 12.47
N HIS A 187 11.31 -3.42 13.31
CA HIS A 187 10.95 -4.52 14.23
C HIS A 187 9.46 -4.47 14.57
N ALA A 188 8.90 -5.63 14.91
CA ALA A 188 7.53 -5.74 15.38
C ALA A 188 7.40 -5.07 16.77
N MET A 189 6.41 -4.20 16.92
CA MET A 189 6.08 -3.56 18.19
C MET A 189 4.97 -4.29 18.93
N LYS A 190 4.02 -4.87 18.19
CA LYS A 190 2.85 -5.51 18.76
C LYS A 190 2.23 -6.50 17.77
N LEU A 191 1.76 -7.62 18.30
CA LEU A 191 0.90 -8.56 17.61
C LEU A 191 -0.47 -8.53 18.28
N LEU A 192 -1.52 -8.18 17.53
CA LEU A 192 -2.90 -8.32 18.00
C LEU A 192 -3.44 -9.66 17.53
N THR A 193 -3.67 -10.54 18.49
CA THR A 193 -4.21 -11.87 18.28
C THR A 193 -5.72 -11.83 18.17
N ILE A 194 -6.27 -12.38 17.08
CA ILE A 194 -7.71 -12.57 16.89
C ILE A 194 -8.03 -14.03 17.15
N LYS A 195 -8.98 -14.26 18.06
CA LYS A 195 -9.36 -15.61 18.48
C LYS A 195 -10.80 -15.93 18.10
N ASN A 196 -11.07 -17.20 17.82
CA ASN A 196 -12.44 -17.69 17.62
C ASN A 196 -13.15 -17.91 18.97
N LYS A 197 -14.40 -18.38 18.92
CA LYS A 197 -15.21 -18.71 20.11
C LYS A 197 -14.55 -19.78 21.01
N ASN A 198 -13.68 -20.62 20.46
CA ASN A 198 -12.94 -21.65 21.17
C ASN A 198 -11.59 -21.14 21.72
N ASN A 199 -11.36 -19.82 21.70
CA ASN A 199 -10.12 -19.18 22.14
C ASN A 199 -8.87 -19.58 21.33
N GLU A 200 -9.04 -20.16 20.15
CA GLU A 200 -7.94 -20.49 19.23
C GLU A 200 -7.58 -19.27 18.39
N ILE A 201 -6.28 -19.06 18.16
CA ILE A 201 -5.79 -17.98 17.30
C ILE A 201 -6.13 -18.30 15.85
N VAL A 202 -6.95 -17.45 15.24
CA VAL A 202 -7.36 -17.60 13.84
C VAL A 202 -6.70 -16.56 12.92
N ALA A 203 -6.31 -15.41 13.45
CA ALA A 203 -5.64 -14.37 12.67
C ALA A 203 -4.79 -13.47 13.57
N LEU A 204 -3.85 -12.76 12.95
CA LEU A 204 -3.00 -11.78 13.62
C LEU A 204 -2.96 -10.48 12.84
N ILE A 205 -2.94 -9.36 13.56
CA ILE A 205 -2.52 -8.08 13.00
C ILE A 205 -1.13 -7.78 13.55
N VAL A 206 -0.19 -7.54 12.64
CA VAL A 206 1.17 -7.16 13.00
C VAL A 206 1.31 -5.66 12.90
N CYS A 207 1.79 -5.06 13.98
CA CYS A 207 2.26 -3.69 14.04
C CYS A 207 3.78 -3.67 14.11
N PHE A 208 4.43 -2.97 13.18
CA PHE A 208 5.88 -2.80 13.21
C PHE A 208 6.26 -1.34 13.00
N VAL A 209 7.38 -0.93 13.60
CA VAL A 209 7.95 0.40 13.39
C VAL A 209 9.07 0.30 12.38
N HIS A 210 9.18 1.31 11.53
CA HIS A 210 10.29 1.55 10.63
C HIS A 210 10.52 3.06 10.52
N THR A 211 11.67 3.49 10.00
CA THR A 211 11.96 4.91 9.75
C THR A 211 10.91 5.60 8.89
N SER A 212 10.21 4.87 8.02
CA SER A 212 9.12 5.41 7.18
C SER A 212 7.77 5.52 7.88
N GLY A 213 7.60 4.99 9.10
CA GLY A 213 6.33 5.00 9.81
C GLY A 213 6.08 3.77 10.68
N ILE A 214 4.96 3.79 11.39
CA ILE A 214 4.41 2.61 12.06
C ILE A 214 3.41 1.98 11.10
N TRP A 215 3.61 0.72 10.75
CA TRP A 215 2.82 0.02 9.75
C TRP A 215 1.99 -1.08 10.39
N LEU A 216 0.73 -1.21 9.94
CA LEU A 216 -0.22 -2.23 10.33
C LEU A 216 -0.63 -3.05 9.10
N ALA A 217 -0.59 -4.36 9.22
CA ALA A 217 -1.15 -5.27 8.22
C ALA A 217 -1.65 -6.56 8.88
N GLY A 218 -2.69 -7.13 8.29
CA GLY A 218 -3.36 -8.33 8.78
C GLY A 218 -2.86 -9.61 8.13
N SER A 219 -2.99 -10.73 8.82
CA SER A 219 -2.68 -12.07 8.30
C SER A 219 -3.82 -12.69 7.48
N GLN A 220 -4.93 -11.96 7.30
CA GLN A 220 -6.12 -12.41 6.57
C GLN A 220 -6.75 -11.27 5.74
N PRO A 221 -7.50 -11.61 4.68
CA PRO A 221 -8.36 -10.70 3.93
C PRO A 221 -9.27 -9.85 4.83
N PHE A 222 -9.33 -8.53 4.58
CA PHE A 222 -10.18 -7.56 5.30
C PHE A 222 -10.04 -7.57 6.83
N LEU A 223 -8.90 -8.07 7.35
CA LEU A 223 -8.75 -8.23 8.80
C LEU A 223 -8.69 -6.88 9.53
N LEU A 224 -8.08 -5.86 8.92
CA LEU A 224 -8.03 -4.52 9.49
C LEU A 224 -9.40 -3.85 9.44
N SER A 225 -9.79 -3.23 10.54
CA SER A 225 -10.97 -2.36 10.64
C SER A 225 -10.61 -1.11 11.43
N LYS A 226 -11.43 -0.05 11.32
CA LYS A 226 -11.26 1.19 12.09
C LYS A 226 -11.07 0.90 13.58
N GLN A 227 -12.00 0.13 14.16
CA GLN A 227 -11.97 -0.23 15.58
C GLN A 227 -10.68 -0.95 15.98
N LYS A 228 -10.19 -1.92 15.18
CA LYS A 228 -8.94 -2.63 15.49
C LYS A 228 -7.72 -1.72 15.41
N ILE A 229 -7.71 -0.78 14.46
CA ILE A 229 -6.65 0.23 14.34
C ILE A 229 -6.67 1.18 15.54
N GLU A 230 -7.85 1.63 15.99
CA GLU A 230 -8.00 2.46 17.19
C GLU A 230 -7.49 1.74 18.44
N MET A 231 -7.92 0.49 18.65
CA MET A 231 -7.44 -0.34 19.76
C MET A 231 -5.92 -0.51 19.75
N LEU A 232 -5.33 -0.76 18.57
CA LEU A 232 -3.88 -0.85 18.43
C LEU A 232 -3.20 0.48 18.71
N SER A 233 -3.73 1.57 18.18
CA SER A 233 -3.21 2.92 18.41
C SER A 233 -3.21 3.26 19.89
N ASP A 234 -4.30 3.04 20.59
CA ASP A 234 -4.40 3.30 22.03
C ASP A 234 -3.43 2.41 22.82
N ALA A 235 -3.33 1.13 22.46
CA ALA A 235 -2.46 0.22 23.16
C ALA A 235 -0.96 0.49 22.93
N LEU A 236 -0.59 1.11 21.81
CA LEU A 236 0.77 1.58 21.55
C LEU A 236 1.07 2.83 22.38
N VAL A 237 0.19 3.83 22.37
CA VAL A 237 0.36 5.06 23.17
C VAL A 237 0.38 4.74 24.67
N ASN A 238 -0.37 3.73 25.11
CA ASN A 238 -0.39 3.26 26.49
C ASN A 238 0.77 2.32 26.82
N ASN A 239 1.98 2.59 26.30
CA ASN A 239 3.25 2.13 26.86
C ASN A 239 3.62 0.64 26.66
N THR A 240 3.66 0.15 25.41
CA THR A 240 4.35 -1.15 25.17
C THR A 240 5.86 -1.03 25.41
N PRO A 241 6.57 -2.12 25.80
CA PRO A 241 8.02 -2.09 26.01
C PRO A 241 8.80 -1.54 24.80
N GLU A 242 8.35 -1.87 23.59
CA GLU A 242 8.95 -1.45 22.32
C GLU A 242 8.73 0.05 22.08
N VAL A 243 7.53 0.57 22.38
CA VAL A 243 7.24 2.00 22.35
C VAL A 243 8.17 2.75 23.30
N LYS A 244 8.27 2.31 24.56
CA LYS A 244 9.16 2.93 25.56
C LYS A 244 10.61 2.95 25.10
N ARG A 245 11.06 1.91 24.39
CA ARG A 245 12.42 1.84 23.84
C ARG A 245 12.65 2.90 22.76
N VAL A 246 11.67 3.12 21.88
CA VAL A 246 11.72 4.17 20.87
C VAL A 246 11.68 5.54 21.54
N GLU A 247 10.74 5.77 22.46
CA GLU A 247 10.60 7.04 23.17
C GLU A 247 11.85 7.41 23.95
N LYS A 248 12.43 6.46 24.71
CA LYS A 248 13.69 6.66 25.43
C LYS A 248 14.86 7.01 24.51
N LYS A 249 14.91 6.41 23.31
CA LYS A 249 15.97 6.70 22.34
C LYS A 249 15.90 8.14 21.83
N TYR A 250 14.71 8.68 21.65
CA TYR A 250 14.48 10.01 21.09
C TYR A 250 14.17 11.08 22.14
N ASP A 251 14.04 10.68 23.40
CA ASP A 251 13.61 11.53 24.52
C ASP A 251 12.32 12.30 24.20
N THR A 252 11.33 11.59 23.66
CA THR A 252 10.11 12.17 23.10
C THR A 252 9.01 11.12 23.02
N LYS A 253 7.74 11.51 23.18
CA LYS A 253 6.61 10.58 23.07
C LYS A 253 6.41 10.10 21.63
N ILE A 254 5.89 8.90 21.47
CA ILE A 254 5.66 8.30 20.15
C ILE A 254 4.64 9.11 19.32
N THR A 255 3.68 9.77 19.98
CA THR A 255 2.70 10.66 19.35
C THR A 255 3.31 11.93 18.78
N ASP A 256 4.50 12.32 19.23
CA ASP A 256 5.21 13.51 18.73
C ASP A 256 6.26 13.10 17.67
N LEU A 257 6.51 11.80 17.52
CA LEU A 257 7.37 11.22 16.48
C LEU A 257 6.58 10.82 15.24
N PHE A 258 5.32 10.41 15.41
CA PHE A 258 4.46 9.88 14.35
C PHE A 258 3.05 10.49 14.39
N GLY A 259 2.35 10.39 13.28
CA GLY A 259 1.02 10.96 13.08
C GLY A 259 1.03 12.20 12.18
N GLU A 260 2.03 12.32 11.30
CA GLU A 260 2.12 13.39 10.32
C GLU A 260 0.92 13.42 9.38
N THR A 261 0.32 14.61 9.26
CA THR A 261 -0.92 14.83 8.50
C THR A 261 -0.72 15.76 7.30
N SER A 262 0.31 16.61 7.33
CA SER A 262 0.51 17.68 6.34
C SER A 262 0.81 17.14 4.94
N ILE A 263 1.52 16.01 4.84
CA ILE A 263 1.98 15.45 3.56
C ILE A 263 0.94 14.58 2.84
N VAL A 264 -0.17 14.23 3.51
CA VAL A 264 -1.16 13.27 2.99
C VAL A 264 -2.47 13.92 2.53
N GLY A 265 -2.81 15.13 2.99
CA GLY A 265 -4.02 15.84 2.55
C GLY A 265 -5.35 15.12 2.86
N ILE A 266 -5.33 14.07 3.68
CA ILE A 266 -6.51 13.38 4.20
C ILE A 266 -6.97 14.04 5.50
N LYS A 267 -8.28 14.04 5.76
CA LYS A 267 -8.86 14.53 7.03
C LYS A 267 -9.24 13.41 8.02
N ASN A 268 -9.38 12.17 7.54
CA ASN A 268 -9.90 11.05 8.31
C ASN A 268 -8.77 10.17 8.83
N PHE A 269 -8.23 10.56 9.97
CA PHE A 269 -7.21 9.81 10.72
C PHE A 269 -7.87 8.86 11.73
N ILE A 270 -7.17 7.78 12.07
CA ILE A 270 -7.68 6.73 12.96
C ILE A 270 -6.78 6.59 14.19
N GLY A 271 -7.37 6.73 15.37
CA GLY A 271 -6.69 6.60 16.66
C GLY A 271 -5.70 7.74 16.97
N LYS A 272 -5.10 7.68 18.17
CA LYS A 272 -4.17 8.69 18.70
C LYS A 272 -2.86 8.86 17.93
N LEU A 273 -2.46 7.85 17.16
CA LEU A 273 -1.27 7.89 16.30
C LEU A 273 -1.61 8.35 14.88
N ASN A 274 -2.83 8.83 14.62
CA ASN A 274 -3.29 9.30 13.32
C ASN A 274 -3.01 8.31 12.17
N PHE A 275 -3.37 7.05 12.35
CA PHE A 275 -3.23 6.07 11.27
C PHE A 275 -4.11 6.42 10.08
N ILE A 276 -3.60 6.13 8.90
CA ILE A 276 -4.33 6.24 7.64
C ILE A 276 -4.26 4.92 6.89
N TRP A 277 -5.30 4.67 6.12
CA TRP A 277 -5.31 3.54 5.19
C TRP A 277 -4.49 3.85 3.97
N ILE A 278 -3.63 2.91 3.58
CA ILE A 278 -3.00 2.95 2.27
C ILE A 278 -4.06 2.67 1.20
N ILE A 279 -4.20 3.59 0.25
CA ILE A 279 -5.05 3.49 -0.92
C ILE A 279 -4.39 2.55 -1.93
N LYS A 280 -5.19 1.69 -2.56
CA LYS A 280 -4.71 0.73 -3.55
C LYS A 280 -4.79 1.33 -4.94
N GLU A 281 -3.69 1.21 -5.70
CA GLU A 281 -3.68 1.51 -7.12
C GLU A 281 -4.23 0.31 -7.88
N ILE A 282 -5.54 0.32 -8.14
CA ILE A 282 -6.22 -0.78 -8.83
C ILE A 282 -6.62 -0.28 -10.22
N GLU A 283 -6.23 -1.04 -11.24
CA GLU A 283 -6.78 -0.87 -12.58
C GLU A 283 -8.27 -1.24 -12.55
N GLY A 284 -9.11 -0.32 -13.01
CA GLY A 284 -10.54 -0.54 -13.10
C GLY A 284 -10.89 -1.27 -14.38
N THR A 285 -12.12 -1.76 -14.45
CA THR A 285 -12.66 -2.22 -15.72
C THR A 285 -13.00 -1.02 -16.59
N LYS A 286 -12.72 -1.14 -17.89
CA LYS A 286 -13.13 -0.13 -18.87
C LYS A 286 -14.65 0.06 -18.81
N ASN A 287 -15.11 1.30 -18.95
CA ASN A 287 -16.52 1.60 -19.14
C ASN A 287 -17.11 0.80 -20.31
N PRO A 288 -18.37 0.34 -20.21
CA PRO A 288 -19.15 -0.09 -21.37
C PRO A 288 -19.22 1.01 -22.42
N ASP A 289 -19.33 0.65 -23.70
CA ASP A 289 -19.19 1.62 -24.81
C ASP A 289 -20.14 2.82 -24.72
N ASP A 290 -21.38 2.63 -24.24
CA ASP A 290 -22.40 3.68 -24.15
C ASP A 290 -22.73 4.12 -22.72
N SER A 291 -21.85 3.85 -21.76
CA SER A 291 -22.11 4.24 -20.36
C SER A 291 -20.88 4.65 -19.56
N PHE A 292 -21.11 5.25 -18.40
CA PHE A 292 -20.11 5.56 -17.38
C PHE A 292 -20.45 4.82 -16.09
N TYR A 293 -19.42 4.35 -15.39
CA TYR A 293 -19.57 3.98 -13.99
C TYR A 293 -19.75 5.22 -13.13
N LEU A 294 -20.60 5.12 -12.14
CA LEU A 294 -20.67 6.10 -11.08
C LEU A 294 -19.73 5.68 -9.95
N LEU A 295 -18.84 6.57 -9.55
CA LEU A 295 -17.83 6.34 -8.52
C LEU A 295 -18.14 7.17 -7.27
N ALA A 296 -17.67 6.68 -6.12
CA ALA A 296 -17.73 7.41 -4.86
C ALA A 296 -16.46 7.16 -4.03
N LYS A 297 -16.05 8.16 -3.24
CA LYS A 297 -14.95 8.01 -2.28
C LYS A 297 -15.47 7.35 -1.00
N CYS A 298 -14.74 6.37 -0.48
CA CYS A 298 -15.04 5.80 0.82
C CYS A 298 -14.87 6.85 1.91
N LYS A 299 -15.87 7.01 2.77
CA LYS A 299 -15.84 8.01 3.86
C LYS A 299 -14.77 7.70 4.90
N LEU A 300 -14.34 6.44 5.03
CA LEU A 300 -13.30 6.04 5.96
C LEU A 300 -11.89 6.19 5.37
N CYS A 301 -11.58 5.49 4.27
CA CYS A 301 -10.23 5.40 3.72
C CYS A 301 -9.97 6.26 2.48
N ASN A 302 -10.97 7.01 2.00
CA ASN A 302 -10.90 7.86 0.80
C ASN A 302 -10.60 7.13 -0.53
N GLN A 303 -10.55 5.79 -0.53
CA GLN A 303 -10.46 4.99 -1.75
C GLN A 303 -11.59 5.34 -2.70
N THR A 304 -11.30 5.50 -3.99
CA THR A 304 -12.32 5.57 -5.05
C THR A 304 -12.88 4.17 -5.31
N ASN A 305 -14.21 4.03 -5.28
CA ASN A 305 -14.91 2.76 -5.45
C ASN A 305 -15.99 2.88 -6.54
N PRO A 306 -16.23 1.81 -7.32
CA PRO A 306 -17.41 1.73 -8.15
C PRO A 306 -18.64 1.58 -7.25
N THR A 307 -19.70 2.33 -7.54
CA THR A 307 -20.95 2.26 -6.77
C THR A 307 -21.87 1.12 -7.21
N GLY A 308 -21.57 0.48 -8.34
CA GLY A 308 -22.45 -0.48 -9.02
C GLY A 308 -23.53 0.17 -9.90
N ILE A 309 -23.63 1.50 -9.90
CA ILE A 309 -24.54 2.24 -10.77
C ILE A 309 -23.81 2.60 -12.07
N ILE A 310 -24.50 2.41 -13.18
CA ILE A 310 -24.05 2.75 -14.53
C ILE A 310 -25.01 3.78 -15.11
N ILE A 311 -24.48 4.82 -15.76
CA ILE A 311 -25.29 5.85 -16.42
C ILE A 311 -24.95 5.94 -17.91
N SER A 312 -25.96 6.10 -18.77
CA SER A 312 -25.71 6.20 -20.20
C SER A 312 -25.01 7.51 -20.58
N LYS A 313 -24.04 7.42 -21.49
CA LYS A 313 -23.32 8.58 -22.03
C LYS A 313 -24.27 9.61 -22.64
N LYS A 314 -25.33 9.15 -23.31
CA LYS A 314 -26.40 10.00 -23.87
C LYS A 314 -27.04 10.90 -22.80
N THR A 315 -27.24 10.37 -21.59
CA THR A 315 -27.82 11.15 -20.48
C THR A 315 -26.84 12.21 -19.99
N VAL A 316 -25.57 11.83 -19.85
CA VAL A 316 -24.51 12.71 -19.34
C VAL A 316 -24.19 13.85 -20.33
N PHE A 317 -24.14 13.56 -21.63
CA PHE A 317 -23.82 14.55 -22.66
C PHE A 317 -25.03 15.29 -23.24
N LYS A 318 -26.25 15.08 -22.70
CA LYS A 318 -27.47 15.66 -23.26
C LYS A 318 -27.41 17.19 -23.26
N GLY A 319 -27.30 17.78 -24.46
CA GLY A 319 -27.35 19.23 -24.66
C GLY A 319 -26.06 19.98 -24.32
N ASP A 320 -24.88 19.38 -24.56
CA ASP A 320 -23.60 20.08 -24.52
C ASP A 320 -23.21 20.62 -25.92
N ASN A 321 -23.08 21.94 -26.05
CA ASN A 321 -22.42 22.59 -27.19
C ASN A 321 -21.22 23.44 -26.71
N SER A 322 -20.81 23.33 -25.44
CA SER A 322 -19.79 24.21 -24.84
C SER A 322 -18.91 23.45 -23.84
N ASN A 323 -17.85 22.83 -24.38
CA ASN A 323 -16.82 22.00 -23.74
C ASN A 323 -15.98 22.69 -22.64
N ARG A 324 -16.55 23.10 -21.50
CA ARG A 324 -15.74 23.66 -20.41
C ARG A 324 -16.22 23.26 -19.01
N ILE A 325 -15.76 22.12 -18.51
CA ILE A 325 -15.39 21.86 -17.09
C ILE A 325 -14.43 20.66 -17.04
N SER A 326 -13.39 20.74 -16.20
CA SER A 326 -12.38 19.68 -15.99
C SER A 326 -12.61 18.99 -14.63
N TYR A 327 -13.02 17.72 -14.62
CA TYR A 327 -12.97 16.87 -13.42
C TYR A 327 -11.57 16.28 -13.21
N GLU A 328 -11.26 15.83 -11.98
CA GLU A 328 -10.06 15.04 -11.71
C GLU A 328 -10.06 13.78 -12.60
N LYS A 329 -9.03 13.62 -13.42
CA LYS A 329 -8.88 12.46 -14.32
C LYS A 329 -8.71 11.19 -13.48
N ASN A 330 -9.60 10.23 -13.64
CA ASN A 330 -9.40 8.88 -13.12
C ASN A 330 -8.99 7.93 -14.27
N SER A 331 -8.32 6.82 -13.95
CA SER A 331 -7.83 5.86 -14.96
C SER A 331 -8.92 4.93 -15.51
N TRP A 332 -10.15 5.04 -15.01
CA TRP A 332 -11.26 4.15 -15.37
C TRP A 332 -12.15 4.79 -16.45
N ASN A 333 -12.01 6.10 -16.65
CA ASN A 333 -12.74 6.88 -17.64
C ASN A 333 -11.88 7.21 -18.85
N SER A 334 -12.35 6.78 -20.01
CA SER A 334 -11.73 7.08 -21.31
C SER A 334 -12.81 7.36 -22.35
N TYR A 335 -12.53 8.26 -23.29
CA TYR A 335 -13.35 8.43 -24.49
C TYR A 335 -13.28 7.19 -25.38
N SER A 336 -14.37 6.81 -26.04
CA SER A 336 -14.32 5.92 -27.20
C SER A 336 -14.02 6.73 -28.46
N LYS A 337 -13.64 6.05 -29.56
CA LYS A 337 -13.56 6.72 -30.88
C LYS A 337 -14.90 7.36 -31.28
N GLY A 338 -16.02 6.71 -30.96
CA GLY A 338 -17.35 7.24 -31.22
C GLY A 338 -17.67 8.50 -30.42
N ASP A 339 -17.12 8.64 -29.21
CA ASP A 339 -17.28 9.88 -28.42
C ASP A 339 -16.50 11.03 -29.06
N LEU A 340 -15.28 10.77 -29.55
CA LEU A 340 -14.48 11.79 -30.26
C LEU A 340 -15.16 12.26 -31.55
N ILE A 341 -15.80 11.36 -32.31
CA ILE A 341 -16.58 11.75 -33.50
C ILE A 341 -17.73 12.67 -33.12
N LYS A 342 -18.46 12.35 -32.04
CA LYS A 342 -19.57 13.17 -31.54
C LYS A 342 -19.09 14.56 -31.10
N ASP A 343 -17.87 14.66 -30.59
CA ASP A 343 -17.21 15.93 -30.22
C ASP A 343 -16.63 16.69 -31.43
N GLY A 344 -16.88 16.22 -32.66
CA GLY A 344 -16.43 16.87 -33.90
C GLY A 344 -14.96 16.63 -34.24
N VAL A 345 -14.29 15.68 -33.58
CA VAL A 345 -12.91 15.32 -33.88
C VAL A 345 -12.86 14.47 -35.15
N ASN A 346 -12.17 14.96 -36.18
CA ASN A 346 -11.93 14.21 -37.42
C ASN A 346 -10.85 13.14 -37.20
N ILE A 347 -11.27 12.00 -36.66
CA ILE A 347 -10.40 10.87 -36.34
C ILE A 347 -9.85 10.14 -37.58
N GLU A 348 -10.47 10.28 -38.75
CA GLU A 348 -10.01 9.60 -39.98
C GLU A 348 -8.67 10.14 -40.49
N LYS A 349 -8.33 11.38 -40.13
CA LYS A 349 -7.07 12.04 -40.51
C LYS A 349 -5.95 11.87 -39.48
N LEU A 350 -6.22 11.18 -38.37
CA LEU A 350 -5.27 11.04 -37.26
C LEU A 350 -4.71 9.63 -37.20
N ASP A 351 -3.42 9.51 -36.86
CA ASP A 351 -2.79 8.21 -36.64
C ASP A 351 -3.49 7.42 -35.53
N SER A 352 -3.73 6.13 -35.78
CA SER A 352 -4.44 5.24 -34.87
C SER A 352 -3.76 5.08 -33.51
N GLY A 353 -2.42 5.14 -33.47
CA GLY A 353 -1.63 5.12 -32.24
C GLY A 353 -1.80 6.41 -31.44
N HIS A 354 -1.77 7.56 -32.11
CA HIS A 354 -2.04 8.86 -31.49
C HIS A 354 -3.46 8.96 -30.92
N ILE A 355 -4.48 8.51 -31.65
CA ILE A 355 -5.88 8.48 -31.15
C ILE A 355 -5.98 7.60 -29.91
N SER A 356 -5.37 6.42 -29.93
CA SER A 356 -5.39 5.49 -28.80
C SER A 356 -4.70 6.08 -27.56
N LYS A 357 -3.60 6.80 -27.76
CA LYS A 357 -2.89 7.50 -26.69
C LYS A 357 -3.70 8.69 -26.15
N TYR A 358 -4.36 9.43 -27.03
CA TYR A 358 -5.24 10.55 -26.67
C TYR A 358 -6.44 10.07 -25.85
N ILE A 359 -7.14 9.03 -26.33
CA ILE A 359 -8.25 8.37 -25.62
C ILE A 359 -7.86 7.94 -24.21
N LYS A 360 -6.66 7.37 -24.03
CA LYS A 360 -6.16 6.91 -22.74
C LYS A 360 -5.73 8.03 -21.78
N THR A 361 -5.56 9.26 -22.25
CA THR A 361 -4.96 10.37 -21.47
C THR A 361 -5.89 11.56 -21.23
N GLN A 362 -7.08 11.58 -21.85
CA GLN A 362 -8.05 12.66 -21.71
C GLN A 362 -9.21 12.30 -20.79
N GLY A 363 -9.55 13.23 -19.89
CA GLY A 363 -10.70 13.14 -18.99
C GLY A 363 -11.96 13.74 -19.60
N ILE A 364 -13.12 13.41 -19.03
CA ILE A 364 -14.44 13.78 -19.58
C ILE A 364 -14.87 15.17 -19.11
N SER A 365 -15.38 16.00 -20.04
CA SER A 365 -16.12 17.23 -19.72
C SER A 365 -17.62 16.95 -19.79
N ILE A 366 -18.41 17.45 -18.82
CA ILE A 366 -19.88 17.27 -18.80
C ILE A 366 -20.60 18.59 -18.50
N PRO A 367 -21.81 18.85 -19.06
CA PRO A 367 -22.61 20.01 -18.70
C PRO A 367 -22.95 20.05 -17.22
N ILE A 368 -22.87 21.23 -16.60
CA ILE A 368 -23.22 21.40 -15.18
C ILE A 368 -24.69 21.03 -14.86
N LYS A 369 -25.57 21.13 -15.86
CA LYS A 369 -26.98 20.71 -15.77
C LYS A 369 -27.14 19.18 -15.71
N ASN A 370 -26.16 18.43 -16.21
CA ASN A 370 -26.12 16.98 -16.23
C ASN A 370 -25.16 16.40 -15.18
N ASP A 371 -24.70 17.23 -14.23
CA ASP A 371 -23.86 16.80 -13.12
C ASP A 371 -24.55 15.66 -12.36
N VAL A 372 -23.89 14.52 -12.26
CA VAL A 372 -24.38 13.33 -11.56
C VAL A 372 -24.73 13.60 -10.11
N LYS A 373 -24.14 14.65 -9.52
CA LYS A 373 -24.45 15.11 -8.16
C LYS A 373 -25.86 15.62 -7.98
N LYS A 374 -26.55 16.00 -9.06
CA LYS A 374 -27.91 16.54 -9.05
C LYS A 374 -28.99 15.48 -9.27
N MET A 375 -28.61 14.22 -9.42
CA MET A 375 -29.55 13.13 -9.66
C MET A 375 -30.37 12.79 -8.40
N ASP A 376 -31.58 12.27 -8.61
CA ASP A 376 -32.48 11.93 -7.51
C ASP A 376 -32.33 10.47 -7.07
N PHE A 377 -31.19 10.17 -6.43
CA PHE A 377 -31.06 8.93 -5.66
C PHE A 377 -30.40 9.18 -4.30
N LYS A 378 -30.95 8.50 -3.29
CA LYS A 378 -30.55 8.65 -1.89
C LYS A 378 -30.30 7.29 -1.23
N ARG A 379 -29.42 7.28 -0.24
CA ARG A 379 -29.12 6.16 0.66
C ARG A 379 -28.75 4.84 -0.05
N LYS A 380 -28.01 4.94 -1.15
CA LYS A 380 -27.43 3.77 -1.82
C LYS A 380 -26.22 3.24 -1.02
N ARG A 381 -25.82 1.99 -1.28
CA ARG A 381 -24.79 1.28 -0.50
C ARG A 381 -23.75 0.63 -1.38
N PHE A 382 -22.48 0.67 -0.97
CA PHE A 382 -21.40 -0.14 -1.53
C PHE A 382 -20.39 -0.54 -0.44
N ASN A 383 -19.68 -1.65 -0.64
CA ASN A 383 -18.55 -2.02 0.23
C ASN A 383 -17.25 -1.46 -0.35
N CYS A 384 -16.44 -0.84 0.49
CA CYS A 384 -15.17 -0.30 0.03
C CYS A 384 -14.19 -1.42 -0.35
N ILE A 385 -13.67 -1.38 -1.57
CA ILE A 385 -12.71 -2.35 -2.10
C ILE A 385 -11.35 -2.33 -1.39
N ASN A 386 -11.06 -1.27 -0.62
CA ASN A 386 -9.83 -1.17 0.15
C ASN A 386 -10.06 -1.66 1.60
N CYS A 387 -11.00 -1.02 2.30
CA CYS A 387 -11.19 -1.25 3.74
C CYS A 387 -12.37 -2.14 4.15
N GLY A 388 -13.16 -2.62 3.19
CA GLY A 388 -14.35 -3.43 3.47
C GLY A 388 -15.53 -2.66 4.07
N GLU A 389 -15.35 -1.39 4.45
CA GLU A 389 -16.39 -0.57 5.08
C GLU A 389 -17.64 -0.44 4.21
N LEU A 390 -18.82 -0.64 4.80
CA LEU A 390 -20.10 -0.39 4.15
C LEU A 390 -20.35 1.13 4.11
N ASN A 391 -20.38 1.70 2.90
CA ASN A 391 -20.59 3.13 2.70
C ASN A 391 -22.03 3.40 2.28
N ILE A 392 -22.67 4.39 2.92
CA ILE A 392 -23.95 4.95 2.50
C ILE A 392 -23.69 6.25 1.75
N PHE A 393 -24.21 6.36 0.52
CA PHE A 393 -23.98 7.50 -0.35
C PHE A 393 -25.27 8.02 -1.02
N ASN A 394 -25.24 9.28 -1.42
CA ASN A 394 -26.26 9.94 -2.24
C ASN A 394 -25.62 10.44 -3.55
N ALA A 395 -26.43 10.97 -4.47
CA ALA A 395 -25.93 11.56 -5.71
C ALA A 395 -24.81 12.59 -5.49
N GLY A 396 -24.95 13.48 -4.50
CA GLY A 396 -23.94 14.49 -4.18
C GLY A 396 -22.55 13.95 -3.81
N ASP A 397 -22.44 12.69 -3.41
CA ASP A 397 -21.17 12.03 -3.06
C ASP A 397 -20.45 11.45 -4.29
N CYS A 398 -21.10 11.45 -5.45
CA CYS A 398 -20.66 10.74 -6.63
C CYS A 398 -19.95 11.61 -7.67
N PHE A 399 -19.18 10.94 -8.52
CA PHE A 399 -18.54 11.48 -9.70
C PHE A 399 -18.46 10.39 -10.77
N LEU A 400 -18.23 10.78 -12.02
CA LEU A 400 -17.96 9.83 -13.10
C LEU A 400 -16.55 9.29 -12.97
#